data_AF-A0A6L6E031-F1
#
_entry.id   AF-A0A6L6E031-F1
#
_cell.length_a   1.000
_cell.length_b   1.000
_cell.length_c   1.000
_cell.angle_alpha   90.00
_cell.angle_beta   90.00
_cell.angle_gamma   90.00
#
_symmetry.space_group_name_H-M   'P 1'
#
loop_
_entity.id
_entity.type
_entity.pdbx_description
1 polymer ?
#
loop_
_entity_poly.entity_id
_entity_poly.type
_entity_poly.pdbx_seq_one_letter_code
_entity_poly.pdbx_strand_id
1 'polypeptide(L)'
;MSEALLIAVHDLINKPGTMREKQLDVVIDEPMANFAIGIPAGSTIEIDARFESVHEGILVTGDAFATASGECSRCLDPIDSAVE
;
A
#
# COMPACT_ATOMS: atom_id res chain seq x y z
N MET A 1 -8.97 -8.51 -13.48
CA MET A 1 -9.83 -7.48 -12.85
C MET A 1 -9.38 -7.44 -11.42
N SER A 2 -8.69 -6.38 -11.02
CA SER A 2 -8.20 -6.28 -9.65
C SER A 2 -9.36 -6.17 -8.67
N GLU A 3 -9.29 -6.92 -7.57
CA GLU A 3 -10.27 -6.79 -6.51
C GLU A 3 -9.93 -5.54 -5.68
N ALA A 4 -10.87 -4.61 -5.59
CA ALA A 4 -10.69 -3.42 -4.78
C ALA A 4 -10.60 -3.80 -3.30
N LEU A 5 -9.59 -3.28 -2.60
CA LEU A 5 -9.48 -3.42 -1.15
C LEU A 5 -10.63 -2.67 -0.46
N LEU A 6 -11.52 -3.41 0.22
CA LEU A 6 -12.65 -2.85 0.96
C LEU A 6 -12.38 -2.85 2.47
N ILE A 7 -12.55 -1.69 3.11
CA ILE A 7 -12.40 -1.52 4.56
C ILE A 7 -13.72 -1.09 5.17
N ALA A 8 -14.25 -1.89 6.10
CA ALA A 8 -15.44 -1.51 6.86
C ALA A 8 -15.10 -0.40 7.87
N VAL A 9 -15.89 0.67 7.85
CA VAL A 9 -15.67 1.87 8.68
C VAL A 9 -16.88 2.24 9.55
N HIS A 10 -17.91 1.39 9.61
CA HIS A 10 -19.15 1.65 10.34
C HIS A 10 -18.92 2.02 11.82
N ASP A 11 -17.86 1.50 12.42
CA ASP A 11 -17.43 1.76 13.78
C ASP A 11 -16.95 3.20 14.01
N LEU A 12 -16.44 3.87 12.96
CA LEU A 12 -15.86 5.22 13.00
C LEU A 12 -16.83 6.32 12.49
N ILE A 13 -17.90 5.96 11.80
CA ILE A 13 -18.84 6.93 11.21
C ILE A 13 -19.51 7.77 12.30
N ASN A 14 -19.57 9.10 12.07
CA ASN A 14 -20.20 10.10 12.95
C ASN A 14 -19.67 10.08 14.40
N LYS A 15 -18.40 9.72 14.59
CA LYS A 15 -17.73 9.72 15.90
C LYS A 15 -16.39 10.47 15.86
N PRO A 16 -16.41 11.80 15.68
CA PRO A 16 -15.18 12.59 15.56
C PRO A 16 -14.23 12.36 16.74
N GLY A 17 -12.93 12.22 16.45
CA GLY A 17 -11.89 11.94 17.43
C GLY A 17 -11.70 10.46 17.78
N THR A 18 -12.48 9.56 17.19
CA THR A 18 -12.19 8.12 17.23
C THR A 18 -11.19 7.73 16.14
N MET A 19 -10.33 6.77 16.45
CA MET A 19 -9.30 6.29 15.53
C MET A 19 -9.13 4.77 15.59
N ARG A 20 -8.65 4.19 14.50
CA ARG A 20 -8.29 2.77 14.39
C ARG A 20 -7.07 2.59 13.48
N GLU A 21 -6.14 1.77 13.91
CA GLU A 21 -5.00 1.34 13.09
C GLU A 21 -5.29 -0.03 12.47
N LYS A 22 -4.72 -0.26 11.28
CA LYS A 22 -4.83 -1.52 10.57
C LYS A 22 -3.58 -1.78 9.74
N GLN A 23 -3.02 -2.97 9.91
CA GLN A 23 -1.99 -3.51 9.03
C GLN A 23 -2.67 -4.33 7.94
N LEU A 24 -2.26 -4.11 6.70
CA LEU A 24 -2.91 -4.68 5.52
C LEU A 24 -1.86 -5.26 4.59
N ASP A 25 -2.09 -6.49 4.15
CA ASP A 25 -1.31 -7.12 3.09
C ASP A 25 -2.15 -7.09 1.81
N VAL A 26 -1.67 -6.36 0.80
CA VAL A 26 -2.38 -6.18 -0.47
C VAL A 26 -1.54 -6.77 -1.60
N VAL A 27 -2.07 -7.80 -2.26
CA VAL A 27 -1.47 -8.32 -3.49
C VAL A 27 -1.88 -7.43 -4.66
N ILE A 28 -0.91 -6.94 -5.42
CA ILE A 28 -1.18 -6.12 -6.61
C ILE A 28 -1.32 -6.99 -7.86
N ASP A 29 -2.33 -6.72 -8.69
CA ASP A 29 -2.55 -7.49 -9.93
C ASP A 29 -1.80 -6.92 -11.14
N GLU A 30 -1.38 -5.64 -11.04
CA GLU A 30 -0.66 -4.93 -12.08
C GLU A 30 0.66 -4.41 -11.50
N PRO A 31 1.76 -4.40 -12.28
CA PRO A 31 3.05 -3.95 -11.78
C PRO A 31 3.05 -2.44 -11.53
N MET A 32 3.61 -2.02 -10.40
CA MET A 32 3.88 -0.61 -10.10
C MET A 32 5.34 -0.33 -10.44
N ALA A 33 5.61 0.02 -11.70
CA ALA A 33 6.96 0.08 -12.22
C ALA A 33 7.20 1.21 -13.21
N ASN A 34 8.47 1.60 -13.33
CA ASN A 34 8.97 2.33 -14.49
C ASN A 34 9.74 1.38 -15.42
N PHE A 35 10.51 1.92 -16.38
CA PHE A 35 11.22 1.10 -17.36
C PHE A 35 12.44 0.33 -16.80
N ALA A 36 12.88 0.59 -15.57
CA ALA A 36 14.11 0.03 -14.99
C ALA A 36 13.89 -0.72 -13.68
N ILE A 37 12.92 -0.30 -12.86
CA ILE A 37 12.65 -0.87 -11.54
C ILE A 37 11.17 -0.72 -11.18
N GLY A 38 10.65 -1.64 -10.39
CA GLY A 38 9.31 -1.52 -9.82
C GLY A 38 8.88 -2.72 -9.01
N ILE A 39 7.65 -2.67 -8.51
CA ILE A 39 7.03 -3.75 -7.75
C ILE A 39 6.32 -4.67 -8.76
N PRO A 40 6.73 -5.95 -8.90
CA PRO A 40 6.09 -6.88 -9.83
C PRO A 40 4.62 -7.15 -9.50
N ALA A 41 3.83 -7.50 -10.51
CA ALA A 41 2.49 -8.04 -10.29
C ALA A 41 2.57 -9.36 -9.47
N GLY A 42 1.62 -9.56 -8.57
CA GLY A 42 1.60 -10.67 -7.62
C GLY A 42 2.43 -10.43 -6.36
N SER A 43 3.17 -9.32 -6.27
CA SER A 43 3.85 -8.93 -5.04
C SER A 43 2.86 -8.39 -4.00
N THR A 44 3.21 -8.56 -2.73
CA THR A 44 2.49 -7.98 -1.59
C THR A 44 3.04 -6.59 -1.27
N ILE A 45 2.15 -5.62 -1.10
CA ILE A 45 2.42 -4.33 -0.47
C ILE A 45 1.84 -4.39 0.94
N GLU A 46 2.68 -4.11 1.94
CA GLU A 46 2.30 -4.00 3.34
C GLU A 46 1.90 -2.55 3.62
N ILE A 47 0.74 -2.31 4.23
CA ILE A 47 0.26 -0.95 4.51
C ILE A 47 -0.07 -0.82 5.99
N ASP A 48 0.58 0.11 6.66
CA ASP A 48 0.27 0.53 8.01
C ASP A 48 -0.63 1.77 7.95
N ALA A 49 -1.95 1.55 8.05
CA ALA A 49 -2.94 2.60 7.89
C ALA A 49 -3.61 2.99 9.20
N ARG A 50 -3.74 4.29 9.43
CA ARG A 50 -4.54 4.91 10.49
C ARG A 50 -5.78 5.56 9.90
N PHE A 51 -6.93 5.17 10.41
CA PHE A 51 -8.25 5.69 10.07
C PHE A 51 -8.73 6.55 11.23
N GLU A 52 -9.03 7.82 10.97
CA GLU A 52 -9.50 8.78 11.97
C GLU A 52 -10.81 9.40 11.53
N SER A 53 -11.82 9.39 12.42
CA SER A 53 -13.06 10.12 12.18
C SER A 53 -12.82 11.61 12.42
N VAL A 54 -13.03 12.41 11.39
CA VAL A 54 -12.95 13.87 11.42
C VAL A 54 -14.35 14.46 11.27
N HIS A 55 -14.46 15.79 11.38
CA HIS A 55 -15.78 16.45 11.33
C HIS A 55 -16.53 16.15 10.01
N GLU A 56 -15.80 16.07 8.91
CA GLU A 56 -16.34 15.82 7.56
C GLU A 56 -15.81 14.49 6.98
N GLY A 57 -16.01 13.38 7.70
CA GLY A 57 -15.75 12.04 7.19
C GLY A 57 -14.63 11.30 7.91
N ILE A 58 -13.81 10.57 7.14
CA ILE A 58 -12.73 9.73 7.66
C ILE A 58 -11.44 10.08 6.94
N LEU A 59 -10.43 10.50 7.70
CA LEU A 59 -9.07 10.67 7.23
C LEU A 59 -8.34 9.33 7.29
N VAL A 60 -7.69 8.95 6.19
CA VAL A 60 -6.79 7.79 6.13
C VAL A 60 -5.39 8.29 5.88
N THR A 61 -4.48 7.94 6.76
CA THR A 61 -3.04 8.23 6.66
C THR A 61 -2.26 6.95 6.89
N GLY A 62 -1.09 6.81 6.30
CA GLY A 62 -0.26 5.64 6.51
C GLY A 62 0.90 5.58 5.55
N ASP A 63 1.72 4.56 5.76
CA ASP A 63 2.92 4.26 4.98
C ASP A 63 2.72 2.90 4.27
N ALA A 64 3.37 2.71 3.12
CA ALA A 64 3.20 1.52 2.29
C ALA A 64 4.55 0.94 1.91
N PHE A 65 4.82 -0.28 2.35
CA PHE A 65 6.10 -0.94 2.21
C PHE A 65 6.05 -2.02 1.13
N ALA A 66 7.09 -2.08 0.31
CA ALA A 66 7.21 -3.11 -0.72
C ALA A 66 8.67 -3.41 -1.06
N THR A 67 8.87 -4.47 -1.85
CA THR A 67 10.17 -4.73 -2.49
C THR A 67 10.07 -4.37 -3.97
N ALA A 68 10.89 -3.40 -4.37
CA ALA A 68 11.07 -3.06 -5.78
C ALA A 68 12.19 -3.92 -6.36
N SER A 69 11.89 -4.58 -7.49
CA SER A 69 12.82 -5.43 -8.22
C SER A 69 13.15 -4.80 -9.58
N GLY A 70 14.40 -4.95 -10.01
CA GLY A 70 14.89 -4.44 -11.28
C GLY A 70 16.20 -5.09 -11.69
N GLU A 71 16.84 -4.55 -12.73
CA GLU A 71 18.13 -5.04 -13.24
C GLU A 71 19.16 -3.92 -13.34
N CYS A 72 20.41 -4.24 -13.04
CA CYS A 72 21.52 -3.30 -13.23
C CYS A 72 21.76 -3.08 -14.73
N SER A 73 21.71 -1.85 -15.20
CA SER A 73 21.89 -1.51 -16.62
C SER A 73 23.28 -1.85 -17.20
N ARG A 74 24.28 -2.13 -16.34
CA ARG A 74 25.65 -2.43 -16.77
C ARG A 74 25.94 -3.93 -16.84
N CYS A 75 25.56 -4.68 -15.81
CA CYS A 75 25.87 -6.10 -15.69
C CYS A 75 24.65 -7.03 -15.79
N LEU A 76 23.43 -6.46 -15.82
CA LEU A 76 22.16 -7.19 -15.81
C LEU A 76 21.94 -8.07 -14.56
N ASP A 77 22.70 -7.82 -13.49
CA ASP A 77 22.47 -8.47 -12.21
C ASP A 77 21.14 -7.97 -11.60
N PRO A 78 20.38 -8.86 -10.94
CA PRO A 78 19.14 -8.48 -10.27
C PRO A 78 19.41 -7.52 -9.11
N ILE A 79 18.50 -6.57 -8.93
CA ILE A 79 18.49 -5.63 -7.82
C ILE A 79 17.13 -5.74 -7.12
N ASP A 80 17.15 -6.02 -5.82
CA ASP A 80 15.99 -5.93 -4.95
C ASP A 80 16.24 -4.85 -3.90
N SER A 81 15.26 -3.97 -3.71
CA SER A 81 15.35 -2.84 -2.79
C SER A 81 14.04 -2.64 -2.05
N ALA A 82 14.12 -2.49 -0.72
CA ALA A 82 12.98 -2.10 0.09
C ALA A 82 12.61 -0.64 -0.20
N VAL A 83 11.30 -0.39 -0.36
CA VAL A 83 10.72 0.93 -0.61
C VAL A 83 9.55 1.18 0.34
N GLU A 84 9.32 2.46 0.66
CA GLU A 84 8.27 3.01 1.54
C GLU A 84 7.63 4.23 0.86
#